data_AF-A0AAW2AYD2-F1
#
_entry.id   AF-A0AAW2AYD2-F1
#
_cell.length_a   1.000
_cell.length_b   1.000
_cell.length_c   1.000
_cell.angle_alpha   90.00
_cell.angle_beta   90.00
_cell.angle_gamma   90.00
#
_symmetry.space_group_name_H-M   'P 1'
#
loop_
_entity.id
_entity.type
_entity.pdbx_description
1 polymer ?
#
loop_
_entity_poly.entity_id
_entity_poly.type
_entity_poly.pdbx_seq_one_letter_code
_entity_poly.pdbx_strand_id
1 'polypeptide(L)' 'ICSHFTLLTDVSILVKFREALENKFNTILKFCQEVNCHQGVKDVLACFEPEASDKATCILLLLMAYFKEPKDAIVLDVD' A
#
# COMPACT_ATOMS: atom_id res chain seq x y z
N ILE A 1 3.83 -20.54 14.35
CA ILE A 1 2.97 -20.29 13.16
C ILE A 1 3.81 -20.28 11.88
N CYS A 2 4.83 -19.41 11.76
CA CYS A 2 5.59 -19.29 10.51
C CYS A 2 6.37 -20.54 10.09
N SER A 3 7.02 -21.23 11.03
CA SER A 3 7.76 -22.47 10.78
C SER A 3 6.88 -23.64 10.36
N HIS A 4 5.64 -23.70 10.88
CA HIS A 4 4.71 -24.80 10.62
C HIS A 4 4.16 -24.73 9.18
N PHE A 5 3.87 -23.53 8.69
CA PHE A 5 3.44 -23.34 7.29
C PHE A 5 4.53 -23.79 6.31
N THR A 6 5.78 -23.41 6.56
CA THR A 6 6.91 -23.81 5.71
C THR A 6 7.15 -25.30 5.75
N LEU A 7 7.02 -25.95 6.91
CA LEU A 7 7.12 -27.41 7.02
C LEU A 7 6.06 -28.15 6.20
N LEU A 8 4.84 -27.62 6.10
CA LEU A 8 3.72 -28.27 5.39
C LEU A 8 3.67 -27.97 3.89
N THR A 9 4.30 -26.87 3.46
CA THR A 9 4.14 -26.36 2.08
C THR A 9 5.44 -26.20 1.33
N ASP A 10 6.59 -26.36 2.00
CA ASP A 10 7.93 -26.00 1.52
C ASP A 10 8.07 -24.54 1.06
N VAL A 11 7.11 -23.68 1.41
CA VAL A 11 7.07 -22.27 1.03
C VAL A 11 7.25 -21.40 2.27
N SER A 12 8.08 -20.36 2.15
CA SER A 12 8.20 -19.33 3.18
C SER A 12 6.91 -18.52 3.27
N ILE A 13 6.23 -18.59 4.42
CA ILE A 13 5.02 -17.79 4.67
C ILE A 13 5.30 -16.28 4.56
N LEU A 14 6.52 -15.86 4.89
CA LEU A 14 6.93 -14.45 4.79
C LEU A 14 6.98 -13.99 3.33
N VAL A 15 7.40 -14.86 2.42
CA VAL A 15 7.37 -14.59 0.97
C VAL A 15 5.92 -14.45 0.51
N LYS A 16 5.03 -15.36 0.92
CA LYS A 16 3.61 -15.30 0.57
C LYS A 16 2.91 -14.06 1.13
N PHE A 17 3.25 -13.65 2.35
CA PHE A 17 2.75 -12.41 2.91
C PHE A 17 3.23 -11.20 2.12
N ARG A 18 4.52 -11.15 1.76
CA ARG A 18 5.06 -10.06 0.93
C ARG A 18 4.35 -10.00 -0.42
N GLU A 19 4.22 -11.13 -1.12
CA GLU A 19 3.50 -11.22 -2.39
C GLU A 19 2.05 -10.75 -2.26
N ALA A 20 1.34 -11.17 -1.22
CA ALA A 20 -0.04 -10.75 -0.97
C ALA A 20 -0.15 -9.23 -0.70
N LEU A 21 0.80 -8.67 0.06
CA LEU A 21 0.87 -7.23 0.31
C LEU A 21 1.17 -6.45 -0.96
N GLU A 22 2.13 -6.90 -1.77
CA GLU A 22 2.46 -6.29 -3.07
C GLU A 22 1.30 -6.36 -4.06
N ASN A 23 0.62 -7.51 -4.13
CA ASN A 23 -0.56 -7.67 -4.98
C ASN A 23 -1.68 -6.71 -4.57
N LYS A 24 -1.97 -6.61 -3.26
CA LYS A 24 -2.98 -5.66 -2.75
C LYS A 24 -2.56 -4.21 -3.00
N PHE A 25 -1.27 -3.89 -2.84
CA PHE A 25 -0.71 -2.58 -3.20
C PHE A 25 -1.02 -2.24 -4.66
N ASN A 26 -0.68 -3.15 -5.58
CA ASN A 26 -0.90 -2.94 -7.01
C ASN A 26 -2.39 -2.78 -7.35
N THR A 27 -3.27 -3.53 -6.69
CA THR A 27 -4.72 -3.38 -6.86
C THR A 27 -5.21 -1.99 -6.46
N ILE A 28 -4.79 -1.48 -5.30
CA ILE A 28 -5.19 -0.14 -4.83
C ILE A 28 -4.62 0.95 -5.73
N LEU A 29 -3.34 0.86 -6.08
CA LEU A 29 -2.70 1.82 -6.98
C LEU A 29 -3.44 1.90 -8.32
N LYS A 30 -3.72 0.74 -8.93
CA LYS A 30 -4.46 0.65 -10.19
C LYS A 30 -5.87 1.22 -10.06
N PHE A 31 -6.58 0.89 -8.99
CA PHE A 31 -7.90 1.46 -8.70
C PHE A 31 -7.84 3.00 -8.62
N CYS A 32 -6.88 3.57 -7.91
CA CYS A 32 -6.73 5.03 -7.80
C CYS A 32 -6.37 5.68 -9.15
N GLN A 33 -5.56 5.03 -9.98
CA GLN A 33 -5.21 5.48 -11.33
C GLN A 33 -6.42 5.46 -12.28
N GLU A 34 -7.25 4.41 -12.21
CA GLU A 34 -8.43 4.25 -13.05
C GLU A 34 -9.57 5.17 -12.63
N VAL A 35 -9.79 5.30 -11.32
CA VAL A 35 -10.90 6.08 -10.78
C VAL A 35 -10.62 7.57 -10.90
N ASN A 36 -9.36 8.03 -10.84
CA ASN A 36 -8.88 9.38 -11.20
C ASN A 36 -9.79 10.57 -10.81
N CYS A 37 -10.52 10.44 -9.70
CA CYS A 37 -11.71 11.26 -9.46
C CYS A 37 -11.40 12.65 -8.91
N HIS A 38 -10.32 12.83 -8.12
CA HIS A 38 -10.10 14.05 -7.34
C HIS A 38 -8.63 14.48 -7.30
N GLN A 39 -8.39 15.80 -7.22
CA GLN A 39 -7.06 16.41 -7.35
C GLN A 39 -6.03 15.85 -6.34
N GLY A 40 -6.44 15.61 -5.09
CA GLY A 40 -5.54 15.05 -4.08
C GLY A 40 -4.96 13.68 -4.44
N VAL A 41 -5.75 12.81 -5.11
CA VAL A 41 -5.25 11.51 -5.58
C VAL A 41 -4.27 11.71 -6.73
N LYS A 42 -4.52 12.66 -7.63
CA LYS A 42 -3.62 13.00 -8.74
C LYS A 42 -2.27 13.53 -8.23
N ASP A 43 -2.30 14.39 -7.21
CA ASP A 43 -1.09 14.96 -6.61
C ASP A 43 -0.22 13.86 -5.98
N VAL A 44 -0.84 12.93 -5.24
CA VAL A 44 -0.13 11.78 -4.65
C VAL A 44 0.47 10.88 -5.73
N LEU A 45 -0.29 10.58 -6.79
CA LEU A 45 0.19 9.76 -7.91
C LEU A 45 1.33 10.45 -8.70
N ALA A 46 1.30 11.77 -8.84
CA ALA A 46 2.33 12.53 -9.56
C ALA A 46 3.68 12.55 -8.81
N CYS A 47 3.65 12.45 -7.48
CA CYS A 47 4.85 12.38 -6.64
C CYS A 47 5.33 10.94 -6.38
N PHE A 48 4.58 9.92 -6.81
CA PHE A 48 4.93 8.52 -6.57
C PHE A 48 5.91 8.00 -7.61
N GLU A 49 7.10 7.62 -7.16
CA GLU A 49 8.11 6.92 -7.96
C GLU A 49 8.11 5.43 -7.58
N PRO A 50 7.68 4.50 -8.47
CA PRO A 50 7.49 3.09 -8.12
C PRO A 50 8.71 2.37 -7.55
N GLU A 51 9.92 2.77 -7.98
CA GLU A 51 11.18 2.13 -7.62
C GLU A 51 11.89 2.80 -6.43
N ALA A 52 11.49 4.02 -6.06
CA ALA A 52 12.15 4.83 -5.03
C ALA A 52 11.26 5.13 -3.82
N SER A 53 9.94 5.12 -3.99
CA SER A 53 8.97 5.50 -2.95
C SER A 53 8.55 4.32 -2.10
N ASP A 54 8.39 4.55 -0.79
CA ASP A 54 7.81 3.55 0.11
C ASP A 54 6.35 3.26 -0.26
N LYS A 55 6.09 1.99 -0.59
CA LYS A 55 4.79 1.52 -1.08
C LYS A 55 3.71 1.65 0.00
N ALA A 56 4.04 1.42 1.26
CA ALA A 56 3.06 1.51 2.35
C ALA A 56 2.60 2.95 2.57
N THR A 57 3.55 3.89 2.63
CA THR A 57 3.29 5.33 2.73
C THR A 57 2.45 5.83 1.55
N CYS A 58 2.78 5.38 0.33
CA CYS A 58 2.00 5.73 -0.87
C CYS A 58 0.53 5.28 -0.76
N ILE A 59 0.25 4.03 -0.34
CA ILE A 59 -1.13 3.57 -0.15
C ILE A 59 -1.85 4.43 0.88
N LEU A 60 -1.21 4.71 2.02
CA LEU A 60 -1.86 5.48 3.08
C LEU A 60 -2.25 6.86 2.57
N LEU A 61 -1.34 7.55 1.86
CA LEU A 61 -1.62 8.84 1.24
C LEU A 61 -2.72 8.76 0.17
N LEU A 62 -2.73 7.70 -0.65
CA LEU A 62 -3.79 7.48 -1.64
C LEU A 62 -5.17 7.27 -1.00
N LEU A 63 -5.24 6.47 0.07
CA LEU A 63 -6.47 6.23 0.81
C LEU A 63 -6.97 7.51 1.50
N MET A 64 -6.08 8.25 2.17
CA MET A 64 -6.43 9.54 2.77
C MET A 64 -6.96 10.51 1.72
N ALA A 65 -6.25 10.64 0.59
CA ALA A 65 -6.65 11.53 -0.49
C ALA A 65 -7.99 11.11 -1.12
N TYR A 66 -8.24 9.80 -1.25
CA TYR A 66 -9.48 9.25 -1.79
C TYR A 66 -10.68 9.54 -0.86
N PHE A 67 -10.53 9.31 0.45
CA PHE A 67 -11.57 9.57 1.45
C PHE A 67 -11.68 11.04 1.86
N LYS A 68 -10.79 11.91 1.34
CA LYS A 68 -10.70 13.35 1.69
C LYS A 68 -10.41 13.56 3.18
N GLU A 69 -9.67 12.63 3.78
CA GLU A 69 -9.18 12.75 5.14
C GLU A 69 -8.14 13.88 5.22
N PRO A 70 -8.11 14.64 6.32
CA PRO A 70 -7.11 15.68 6.49
C PRO A 70 -5.72 15.04 6.68
N LYS A 71 -4.66 15.74 6.25
CA LYS A 71 -3.29 15.17 6.17
C LYS A 71 -2.70 14.77 7.53
N ASP A 72 -3.27 15.30 8.61
CA ASP A 72 -2.97 15.00 10.01
C ASP A 72 -3.83 13.87 10.59
N ALA A 73 -4.76 13.29 9.83
CA ALA A 73 -5.60 12.17 10.29
C ALA A 73 -4.81 10.89 10.56
N ILE A 74 -3.62 10.74 9.96
CA ILE A 74 -2.69 9.66 10.28
C ILE A 74 -1.59 10.22 11.17
N VAL A 75 -1.80 10.11 12.49
CA VAL A 75 -0.72 10.17 13.46
C VAL A 75 -0.11 8.77 13.50
N LEU A 76 1.03 8.60 12.84
CA LEU A 76 1.89 7.45 13.09
C LEU A 76 2.49 7.68 14.48
N ASP A 77 1.91 7.08 15.51
CA ASP A 77 2.52 7.04 16.83
C ASP A 77 3.81 6.21 16.69
N VAL A 78 4.94 6.88 16.87
CA VAL A 78 6.27 6.25 16.78
C VAL A 78 6.75 6.09 18.21
N ASP A 79 6.44 4.94 18.81
CA ASP A 79 7.08 4.47 20.04
C ASP A 79 8.51 3.95 19.77
#